data_AF-A0A2X1NTT9-F1
#
_entry.id   AF-A0A2X1NTT9-F1
#
_cell.length_a   1.000
_cell.length_b   1.000
_cell.length_c   1.000
_cell.angle_alpha   90.00
_cell.angle_beta   90.00
_cell.angle_gamma   90.00
#
_symmetry.space_group_name_H-M   'P 1'
#
loop_
_entity.id
_entity.type
_entity.pdbx_description
1 polymer ?
#
loop_
_entity_poly.entity_id
_entity_poly.type
_entity_poly.pdbx_seq_one_letter_code
_entity_poly.pdbx_strand_id
1 'polypeptide(L)'
;MITSLVLIETIALIAICLTVGKIVAQLLAGTAFELPTFVCVLFVGVILSNGLSIMGFYRVFERAVSVLGNVSLSLFLAMALMGLKLWELASLALPMLAILVVQTIFMALYAIFVTWRMMGKNYDAAVLAAGHCGFGLGATPTAIANMQAITERFGPSHMAFLVVPMVGAFFIDIVNALVIKLYLMLPIFAG
;
A
#
# COMPACT_ATOMS: atom_id res chain seq x y z
N MET A 1 14.90 23.30 4.91
CA MET A 1 13.71 23.37 5.79
C MET A 1 12.48 23.11 4.96
N ILE A 2 11.42 22.58 5.56
CA ILE A 2 10.10 22.52 4.90
C ILE A 2 9.51 23.93 4.98
N THR A 3 9.43 24.63 3.87
CA THR A 3 8.73 25.92 3.77
C THR A 3 7.30 25.67 3.30
N SER A 4 6.38 26.59 3.63
CA SER A 4 4.98 26.48 3.18
C SER A 4 4.87 26.37 1.67
N LEU A 5 5.77 27.02 0.92
CA LEU A 5 5.85 26.93 -0.54
C LEU A 5 6.14 25.51 -1.01
N VAL A 6 7.20 24.87 -0.47
CA VAL A 6 7.58 23.49 -0.84
C VAL A 6 6.47 22.49 -0.51
N LEU A 7 5.73 22.73 0.59
CA LEU A 7 4.59 21.90 0.95
C LEU A 7 3.45 22.04 -0.08
N ILE A 8 3.10 23.28 -0.47
CA ILE A 8 2.07 23.56 -1.48
C ILE A 8 2.47 22.96 -2.84
N GLU A 9 3.72 23.12 -3.25
CA GLU A 9 4.24 22.51 -4.49
C GLU A 9 4.13 20.98 -4.45
N THR A 10 4.48 20.36 -3.34
CA THR A 10 4.37 18.90 -3.18
C THR A 10 2.92 18.43 -3.25
N ILE A 11 2.00 19.13 -2.59
CA ILE A 11 0.56 18.86 -2.65
C ILE A 11 0.05 19.01 -4.09
N ALA A 12 0.46 20.07 -4.80
CA ALA A 12 0.07 20.30 -6.19
C ALA A 12 0.58 19.18 -7.11
N LEU A 13 1.83 18.74 -6.95
CA LEU A 13 2.38 17.61 -7.71
C LEU A 13 1.62 16.31 -7.44
N ILE A 14 1.31 16.00 -6.17
CA ILE A 14 0.49 14.83 -5.81
C ILE A 14 -0.90 14.92 -6.44
N ALA A 15 -1.54 16.10 -6.40
CA ALA A 15 -2.85 16.33 -7.01
C ALA A 15 -2.82 16.15 -8.53
N ILE A 16 -1.77 16.61 -9.21
CA ILE A 16 -1.55 16.38 -10.64
C ILE A 16 -1.42 14.89 -10.93
N CYS A 17 -0.59 14.17 -10.17
CA CYS A 17 -0.43 12.71 -10.33
C CYS A 17 -1.75 11.96 -10.15
N LEU A 18 -2.54 12.31 -9.13
CA LEU A 18 -3.85 11.71 -8.89
C LEU A 18 -4.83 11.99 -10.02
N THR A 19 -4.89 13.24 -10.48
CA THR A 19 -5.85 13.67 -11.52
C THR A 19 -5.51 13.03 -12.86
N VAL A 20 -4.26 13.20 -13.32
CA VAL A 20 -3.80 12.64 -14.60
C VAL A 20 -3.82 11.12 -14.56
N GLY A 21 -3.36 10.50 -13.47
CA GLY A 21 -3.38 9.04 -13.31
C GLY A 21 -4.80 8.45 -13.34
N LYS A 22 -5.78 9.14 -12.73
CA LYS A 22 -7.19 8.73 -12.80
C LYS A 22 -7.75 8.85 -14.22
N ILE A 23 -7.44 9.93 -14.94
CA ILE A 23 -7.86 10.10 -16.34
C ILE A 23 -7.27 8.98 -17.21
N VAL A 24 -5.97 8.69 -17.04
CA VAL A 24 -5.30 7.58 -17.74
C VAL A 24 -6.02 6.26 -17.43
N ALA A 25 -6.27 5.95 -16.15
CA ALA A 25 -6.97 4.72 -15.78
C ALA A 25 -8.37 4.61 -16.41
N GLN A 26 -9.11 5.73 -16.48
CA GLN A 26 -10.42 5.77 -17.13
C GLN A 26 -10.34 5.56 -18.65
N LEU A 27 -9.29 6.06 -19.30
CA LEU A 27 -9.07 5.84 -20.74
C LEU A 27 -8.68 4.39 -21.05
N LEU A 28 -7.99 3.72 -20.11
CA LEU A 28 -7.61 2.31 -20.25
C LEU A 28 -8.74 1.34 -19.84
N ALA A 29 -9.78 1.83 -19.16
CA ALA A 29 -10.90 1.02 -18.73
C ALA A 29 -11.61 0.35 -19.91
N GLY A 30 -11.85 -0.96 -19.81
CA GLY A 30 -12.49 -1.74 -20.88
C GLY A 30 -11.57 -2.12 -22.05
N THR A 31 -10.30 -1.74 -22.03
CA THR A 31 -9.31 -2.18 -23.03
C THR A 31 -8.60 -3.46 -22.60
N ALA A 32 -7.79 -4.04 -23.50
CA ALA A 32 -6.89 -5.15 -23.14
C ALA A 32 -5.84 -4.74 -22.08
N PHE A 33 -5.55 -3.45 -21.95
CA PHE A 33 -4.56 -2.88 -21.04
C PHE A 33 -5.19 -2.28 -19.77
N GLU A 34 -6.40 -2.67 -19.40
CA GLU A 34 -7.02 -2.22 -18.15
C GLU A 34 -6.12 -2.54 -16.95
N LEU A 35 -5.70 -1.48 -16.26
CA LEU A 35 -4.82 -1.53 -15.10
C LEU A 35 -5.51 -0.88 -13.89
N PRO A 36 -5.19 -1.32 -12.66
CA PRO A 36 -5.67 -0.66 -11.46
C PRO A 36 -5.32 0.83 -11.44
N THR A 37 -6.26 1.68 -11.02
CA THR A 37 -6.07 3.15 -10.99
C THR A 37 -4.80 3.56 -10.22
N PHE A 38 -4.50 2.86 -9.13
CA PHE A 38 -3.30 3.09 -8.34
C PHE A 38 -2.01 2.93 -9.16
N VAL A 39 -1.93 1.94 -10.04
CA VAL A 39 -0.80 1.69 -10.94
C VAL A 39 -0.62 2.86 -11.91
N CYS A 40 -1.70 3.34 -12.51
CA CYS A 40 -1.66 4.50 -13.42
C CYS A 40 -1.18 5.78 -12.70
N VAL A 41 -1.68 6.03 -11.48
CA VAL A 41 -1.25 7.17 -10.65
C VAL A 41 0.23 7.08 -10.29
N LEU A 42 0.70 5.89 -9.88
CA LEU A 42 2.11 5.66 -9.55
C LEU A 42 3.00 5.89 -10.77
N PHE A 43 2.60 5.40 -11.95
CA PHE A 43 3.34 5.58 -13.19
C PHE A 43 3.44 7.05 -13.60
N VAL A 44 2.34 7.81 -13.51
CA VAL A 44 2.36 9.26 -13.72
C VAL A 44 3.30 9.94 -12.73
N GLY A 45 3.29 9.53 -11.46
CA GLY A 45 4.23 10.02 -10.45
C GLY A 45 5.70 9.77 -10.80
N VAL A 46 6.02 8.58 -11.32
CA VAL A 46 7.38 8.25 -11.81
C VAL A 46 7.75 9.13 -12.99
N ILE A 47 6.88 9.28 -14.00
CA ILE A 47 7.15 10.14 -15.16
C ILE A 47 7.35 11.59 -14.73
N LEU A 48 6.47 12.11 -13.87
CA LEU A 48 6.52 13.49 -13.41
C LEU A 48 7.80 13.77 -12.60
N SER A 49 8.09 12.92 -11.60
CA SER A 49 9.28 13.08 -10.75
C SER A 49 10.59 12.99 -11.53
N ASN A 50 10.71 12.02 -12.46
CA ASN A 50 11.90 11.87 -13.29
C ASN A 50 11.98 12.99 -14.34
N GLY A 51 10.86 13.35 -14.98
CA GLY A 51 10.80 14.40 -15.99
C GLY A 51 11.20 15.77 -15.45
N LEU A 52 10.67 16.16 -14.28
CA LEU A 52 11.04 17.43 -13.63
C LEU A 52 12.51 17.44 -13.18
N SER A 53 13.03 16.29 -12.76
CA SER A 53 14.45 16.14 -12.36
C SER A 53 15.40 16.25 -13.56
N ILE A 54 15.07 15.60 -14.68
CA ILE A 54 15.88 15.61 -15.92
C ILE A 54 15.91 17.00 -16.55
N MET A 55 14.77 17.70 -16.57
CA MET A 55 14.71 19.07 -17.11
C MET A 55 15.36 20.11 -16.18
N GLY A 56 15.75 19.74 -14.96
CA GLY A 56 16.39 20.64 -14.00
C GLY A 56 15.47 21.71 -13.39
N PHE A 57 14.16 21.67 -13.68
CA PHE A 57 13.20 22.67 -13.20
C PHE A 57 12.91 22.54 -11.70
N TYR A 58 12.83 21.31 -11.19
CA TYR A 58 12.47 21.07 -9.80
C TYR A 58 12.89 19.68 -9.34
N ARG A 59 13.56 19.59 -8.19
CA ARG A 59 13.81 18.31 -7.51
C ARG A 59 12.74 18.12 -6.45
N VAL A 60 11.95 17.06 -6.60
CA VAL A 60 10.93 16.67 -5.63
C VAL A 60 11.56 16.59 -4.24
N PHE A 61 11.02 17.37 -3.31
CA PHE A 61 11.55 17.41 -1.96
C PHE A 61 11.08 16.18 -1.18
N GLU A 62 11.88 15.11 -1.19
CA GLU A 62 11.55 13.81 -0.58
C GLU A 62 11.08 13.92 0.87
N ARG A 63 11.65 14.87 1.63
CA ARG A 63 11.22 15.14 3.01
C ARG A 63 9.78 15.67 3.10
N ALA A 64 9.33 16.52 2.17
CA ALA A 64 7.94 16.99 2.17
C ALA A 64 6.97 15.88 1.75
N VAL A 65 7.35 15.07 0.76
CA VAL A 65 6.58 13.88 0.35
C VAL A 65 6.46 12.89 1.51
N SER A 66 7.54 12.61 2.23
CA SER A 66 7.54 11.72 3.38
C SER A 66 6.66 12.23 4.52
N VAL A 67 6.72 13.54 4.84
CA VAL A 67 5.84 14.14 5.86
C VAL A 67 4.38 14.04 5.46
N LEU A 68 4.03 14.41 4.21
CA LEU A 68 2.67 14.27 3.71
C LEU A 68 2.20 12.82 3.73
N GLY A 69 3.04 11.87 3.30
CA GLY A 69 2.74 10.44 3.33
C GLY A 69 2.45 9.91 4.74
N ASN A 70 3.26 10.28 5.74
CA ASN A 70 3.05 9.88 7.13
C ASN A 70 1.76 10.49 7.72
N VAL A 71 1.46 11.75 7.40
CA VAL A 71 0.20 12.40 7.79
C VAL A 71 -0.99 11.70 7.12
N SER A 72 -0.93 11.44 5.81
CA SER A 72 -1.97 10.73 5.07
C SER A 72 -2.21 9.32 5.60
N LEU A 73 -1.15 8.58 5.96
CA LEU A 73 -1.27 7.25 6.56
C LEU A 73 -1.97 7.31 7.93
N SER A 74 -1.57 8.25 8.78
CA SER A 74 -2.18 8.45 10.11
C SER A 74 -3.66 8.81 10.00
N LEU A 75 -4.01 9.70 9.07
CA LEU A 75 -5.40 10.05 8.78
C LEU A 75 -6.19 8.87 8.22
N PHE A 76 -5.60 8.09 7.31
CA PHE A 76 -6.22 6.89 6.75
C PHE A 76 -6.56 5.88 7.85
N LEU A 77 -5.61 5.59 8.75
CA LEU A 77 -5.83 4.67 9.87
C LEU A 77 -6.93 5.19 10.82
N ALA A 78 -6.92 6.49 11.14
CA ALA A 78 -7.94 7.10 11.97
C ALA A 78 -9.34 6.99 11.34
N MET A 79 -9.47 7.31 10.05
CA MET A 79 -10.73 7.20 9.32
C MET A 79 -11.22 5.74 9.23
N ALA A 80 -10.32 4.79 9.00
CA ALA A 80 -10.66 3.37 8.96
C ALA A 80 -11.22 2.88 10.30
N LEU A 81 -10.65 3.33 11.43
CA LEU A 81 -11.13 2.98 12.77
C LEU A 81 -12.46 3.65 13.12
N MET A 82 -12.68 4.91 12.72
CA MET A 82 -13.94 5.62 12.95
C MET A 82 -15.12 5.00 12.19
N GLY A 83 -14.88 4.37 11.05
CA GLY A 83 -15.91 3.71 10.24
C GLY A 83 -16.39 2.36 10.79
N LEU A 84 -15.72 1.80 11.82
CA LEU A 84 -16.07 0.50 12.38
C LEU A 84 -17.33 0.60 13.26
N LYS A 85 -18.45 0.15 12.72
CA LYS A 85 -19.71 0.03 13.46
C LYS A 85 -19.73 -1.23 14.32
N LEU A 86 -18.94 -1.23 15.40
CA LEU A 86 -18.82 -2.35 16.34
C LEU A 86 -20.17 -2.89 16.86
N TRP A 87 -21.17 -2.01 16.95
CA TRP A 87 -22.55 -2.34 17.31
C TRP A 87 -23.26 -3.21 16.25
N GLU A 88 -23.10 -2.93 14.95
CA GLU A 88 -23.71 -3.74 13.87
C GLU A 88 -23.07 -5.13 13.79
N LEU A 89 -21.82 -5.25 14.26
CA LEU A 89 -21.07 -6.49 14.33
C LEU A 89 -21.40 -7.31 15.58
N ALA A 90 -22.09 -6.76 16.58
CA ALA A 90 -22.29 -7.40 17.88
C ALA A 90 -23.06 -8.74 17.79
N SER A 91 -24.03 -8.85 16.89
CA SER A 91 -24.78 -10.10 16.66
C SER A 91 -23.96 -11.19 15.96
N LEU A 92 -22.86 -10.81 15.30
CA LEU A 92 -21.92 -11.67 14.59
C LEU A 92 -20.52 -11.68 15.26
N ALA A 93 -20.38 -11.02 16.41
CA ALA A 93 -19.07 -10.72 16.99
C ALA A 93 -18.34 -11.98 17.43
N LEU A 94 -19.07 -12.98 17.93
CA LEU A 94 -18.49 -14.22 18.40
C LEU A 94 -17.88 -15.06 17.25
N PRO A 95 -18.60 -15.31 16.13
CA PRO A 95 -17.98 -15.88 14.92
C PRO A 95 -16.79 -15.08 14.39
N MET A 96 -16.89 -13.75 14.36
CA MET A 96 -15.82 -12.90 13.83
C MET A 96 -14.57 -12.93 14.70
N LEU A 97 -14.71 -12.88 16.03
CA LEU A 97 -13.60 -13.02 16.96
C LEU A 97 -12.92 -14.37 16.81
N ALA A 98 -13.68 -15.46 16.64
CA ALA A 98 -13.09 -16.78 16.40
C ALA A 98 -12.23 -16.79 15.12
N ILE A 99 -12.75 -16.24 14.02
CA ILE A 99 -12.01 -16.13 12.76
C ILE A 99 -10.75 -15.28 12.94
N LEU A 100 -10.86 -14.11 13.59
CA LEU A 100 -9.73 -13.22 13.81
C LEU A 100 -8.64 -13.87 14.67
N VAL A 101 -9.01 -14.60 15.72
CA VAL A 101 -8.05 -15.32 16.57
C VAL A 101 -7.32 -16.40 15.76
N VAL A 102 -8.06 -17.22 15.01
CA VAL A 102 -7.47 -18.25 14.15
C VAL A 102 -6.55 -17.61 13.11
N GLN A 103 -7.01 -16.59 12.40
CA GLN A 103 -6.22 -15.87 11.39
C GLN A 103 -4.96 -15.25 11.99
N THR A 104 -5.05 -14.66 13.19
CA THR A 104 -3.91 -14.08 13.90
C THR A 104 -2.88 -15.15 14.25
N ILE A 105 -3.32 -16.31 14.76
CA ILE A 105 -2.43 -17.43 15.10
C ILE A 105 -1.74 -17.96 13.84
N PHE A 106 -2.50 -18.23 12.78
CA PHE A 106 -1.93 -18.73 11.52
C PHE A 106 -0.95 -17.72 10.91
N MET A 107 -1.27 -16.43 10.92
CA MET A 107 -0.38 -15.38 10.42
C MET A 107 0.90 -15.30 11.27
N ALA A 108 0.79 -15.34 12.60
CA ALA A 108 1.95 -15.31 13.49
C ALA A 108 2.87 -16.52 13.24
N LEU A 109 2.30 -17.72 13.14
CA LEU A 109 3.05 -18.93 12.81
C LEU A 109 3.73 -18.80 11.44
N TYR A 110 3.01 -18.33 10.41
CA TYR A 110 3.57 -18.15 9.08
C TYR A 110 4.71 -17.12 9.06
N ALA A 111 4.56 -16.00 9.77
CA ALA A 111 5.59 -14.98 9.86
C ALA A 111 6.86 -15.51 10.55
N ILE A 112 6.72 -16.28 11.64
CA ILE A 112 7.85 -16.82 12.42
C ILE A 112 8.54 -17.99 11.70
N PHE A 113 7.76 -18.93 11.16
CA PHE A 113 8.29 -20.16 10.58
C PHE A 113 8.68 -20.03 9.12
N VAL A 114 7.97 -19.21 8.34
CA VAL A 114 8.22 -19.07 6.90
C VAL A 114 8.95 -17.76 6.63
N THR A 115 8.29 -16.61 6.86
CA THR A 115 8.80 -15.29 6.43
C THR A 115 10.16 -14.97 7.05
N TRP A 116 10.28 -15.05 8.37
CA TRP A 116 11.51 -14.77 9.10
C TRP A 116 12.67 -15.69 8.69
N ARG A 117 12.38 -16.99 8.47
CA ARG A 117 13.41 -17.97 8.10
C ARG A 117 13.88 -17.81 6.66
N MET A 118 12.95 -17.60 5.72
CA MET A 118 13.27 -17.43 4.30
C MET A 118 14.01 -16.13 4.00
N MET A 119 13.77 -15.07 4.79
CA MET A 119 14.42 -13.78 4.63
C MET A 119 15.81 -13.66 5.28
N GLY A 120 16.37 -14.75 5.84
CA GLY A 120 17.74 -14.76 6.35
C GLY A 120 17.90 -14.38 7.83
N LYS A 121 16.79 -14.30 8.59
CA LYS A 121 16.78 -14.14 10.06
C LYS A 121 17.57 -12.92 10.59
N ASN A 122 17.60 -11.82 9.83
CA ASN A 122 18.26 -10.57 10.20
C ASN A 122 17.23 -9.48 10.54
N TYR A 123 17.68 -8.28 10.92
CA TYR A 123 16.77 -7.17 11.23
C TYR A 123 15.79 -6.85 10.09
N ASP A 124 16.26 -6.84 8.83
CA ASP A 124 15.39 -6.61 7.67
C ASP A 124 14.30 -7.68 7.55
N ALA A 125 14.61 -8.94 7.86
CA ALA A 125 13.62 -10.02 7.91
C ALA A 125 12.56 -9.80 9.00
N ALA A 126 12.90 -9.17 10.12
CA ALA A 126 11.93 -8.85 11.19
C ALA A 126 11.00 -7.72 10.73
N VAL A 127 11.57 -6.67 10.14
CA VAL A 127 10.77 -5.55 9.59
C VAL A 127 9.86 -6.05 8.47
N LEU A 128 10.36 -6.92 7.59
CA LEU A 128 9.55 -7.51 6.53
C LEU A 128 8.48 -8.46 7.06
N ALA A 129 8.79 -9.28 8.08
CA ALA A 129 7.77 -10.11 8.74
C ALA A 129 6.67 -9.27 9.39
N ALA A 130 7.01 -8.12 10.00
CA ALA A 130 6.03 -7.20 10.56
C ALA A 130 5.16 -6.54 9.47
N GLY A 131 5.78 -6.16 8.35
CA GLY A 131 5.07 -5.71 7.15
C GLY A 131 4.13 -6.79 6.60
N HIS A 132 4.59 -8.03 6.53
CA HIS A 132 3.79 -9.16 6.07
C HIS A 132 2.60 -9.43 7.00
N CYS A 133 2.79 -9.43 8.32
CA CYS A 133 1.67 -9.52 9.27
C CYS A 133 0.68 -8.37 9.10
N GLY A 134 1.17 -7.14 8.93
CA GLY A 134 0.33 -5.96 8.72
C GLY A 134 -0.48 -6.04 7.43
N PHE A 135 0.14 -6.50 6.34
CA PHE A 135 -0.53 -6.73 5.06
C PHE A 135 -1.54 -7.89 5.14
N GLY A 136 -1.12 -9.04 5.64
CA GLY A 136 -1.92 -10.28 5.65
C GLY A 136 -3.15 -10.24 6.56
N LEU A 137 -3.15 -9.37 7.58
CA LEU A 137 -4.31 -9.12 8.44
C LEU A 137 -5.13 -7.89 8.03
N GLY A 138 -4.68 -7.16 7.01
CA GLY A 138 -5.29 -5.90 6.61
C GLY A 138 -4.99 -5.55 5.16
N ALA A 139 -4.21 -4.49 4.96
CA ALA A 139 -3.86 -3.99 3.64
C ALA A 139 -2.44 -3.36 3.64
N THR A 140 -2.01 -2.83 2.50
CA THR A 140 -0.73 -2.10 2.37
C THR A 140 -0.51 -1.00 3.42
N PRO A 141 -1.48 -0.12 3.76
CA PRO A 141 -1.28 0.89 4.79
C PRO A 141 -1.00 0.30 6.19
N THR A 142 -1.63 -0.81 6.57
CA THR A 142 -1.34 -1.47 7.86
C THR A 142 0.02 -2.14 7.87
N ALA A 143 0.50 -2.63 6.71
CA ALA A 143 1.87 -3.11 6.55
C ALA A 143 2.91 -2.01 6.82
N ILE A 144 2.72 -0.84 6.18
CA ILE A 144 3.62 0.31 6.35
C ILE A 144 3.59 0.81 7.79
N ALA A 145 2.41 0.90 8.41
CA ALA A 145 2.29 1.32 9.81
C ALA A 145 3.04 0.39 10.79
N ASN A 146 2.94 -0.93 10.59
CA ASN A 146 3.68 -1.90 11.41
C ASN A 146 5.21 -1.77 11.23
N MET A 147 5.66 -1.62 9.99
CA MET A 147 7.08 -1.42 9.70
C MET A 147 7.61 -0.11 10.27
N GLN A 148 6.83 0.97 10.19
CA GLN A 148 7.17 2.26 10.80
C GLN A 148 7.29 2.14 12.31
N ALA A 149 6.34 1.48 12.98
CA ALA A 149 6.39 1.27 14.43
C ALA A 149 7.66 0.56 14.91
N ILE A 150 8.21 -0.36 14.11
CA ILE A 150 9.50 -1.01 14.40
C ILE A 150 10.67 -0.10 14.06
N THR A 151 10.70 0.46 12.85
CA THR A 151 11.84 1.25 12.38
C THR A 151 12.02 2.58 13.11
N GLU A 152 10.97 3.16 13.69
CA GLU A 152 11.06 4.31 14.59
C GLU A 152 11.85 4.00 15.87
N ARG A 153 11.81 2.76 16.36
CA ARG A 153 12.48 2.33 17.59
C ARG A 153 13.85 1.70 17.34
N PHE A 154 14.01 0.97 16.24
CA PHE A 154 15.18 0.11 16.00
C PHE A 154 16.01 0.53 14.78
N GLY A 155 15.61 1.58 14.06
CA GLY A 155 16.32 2.13 12.91
C GLY A 155 15.70 1.75 11.55
N PRO A 156 16.05 2.47 10.47
CA PRO A 156 15.43 2.28 9.16
C PRO A 156 15.86 0.96 8.48
N SER A 157 14.94 0.35 7.73
CA SER A 157 15.20 -0.81 6.87
C SER A 157 14.80 -0.49 5.43
N HIS A 158 15.78 -0.16 4.58
CA HIS A 158 15.52 0.20 3.18
C HIS A 158 14.95 -0.97 2.37
N MET A 159 15.43 -2.19 2.63
CA MET A 159 14.99 -3.40 1.91
C MET A 159 13.50 -3.66 2.11
N ALA A 160 13.02 -3.66 3.36
CA ALA A 160 11.59 -3.90 3.63
C ALA A 160 10.68 -2.82 3.03
N PHE A 161 11.07 -1.54 3.11
CA PHE A 161 10.28 -0.42 2.56
C PHE A 161 10.28 -0.37 1.03
N LEU A 162 11.20 -1.05 0.35
CA LEU A 162 11.16 -1.22 -1.09
C LEU A 162 10.33 -2.45 -1.51
N VAL A 163 10.57 -3.60 -0.85
CA VAL A 163 9.97 -4.88 -1.24
C VAL A 163 8.49 -4.95 -0.89
N VAL A 164 8.10 -4.56 0.33
CA VAL A 164 6.73 -4.76 0.82
C VAL A 164 5.70 -3.96 0.02
N PRO A 165 5.88 -2.65 -0.28
CA PRO A 165 4.92 -1.92 -1.10
C PRO A 165 4.88 -2.42 -2.55
N MET A 166 6.03 -2.80 -3.12
CA MET A 166 6.11 -3.30 -4.49
C MET A 166 5.37 -4.63 -4.67
N VAL A 167 5.56 -5.58 -3.75
CA VAL A 167 4.84 -6.85 -3.80
C VAL A 167 3.41 -6.69 -3.31
N GLY A 168 3.23 -6.05 -2.16
CA GLY A 168 1.97 -5.95 -1.42
C GLY A 168 0.89 -5.10 -2.10
N ALA A 169 1.27 -3.94 -2.66
CA ALA A 169 0.32 -3.11 -3.41
C ALA A 169 0.45 -3.35 -4.92
N PHE A 170 1.64 -3.12 -5.48
CA PHE A 170 1.74 -3.01 -6.93
C PHE A 170 1.53 -4.34 -7.66
N PHE A 171 2.27 -5.40 -7.32
CA PHE A 171 2.14 -6.68 -8.03
C PHE A 171 0.83 -7.40 -7.71
N ILE A 172 0.40 -7.38 -6.44
CA ILE A 172 -0.87 -8.02 -6.05
C ILE A 172 -2.05 -7.39 -6.78
N ASP A 173 -2.10 -6.06 -6.93
CA ASP A 173 -3.20 -5.41 -7.65
C ASP A 173 -3.26 -5.81 -9.14
N ILE A 174 -2.11 -5.96 -9.80
CA ILE A 174 -2.03 -6.43 -11.19
C ILE A 174 -2.47 -7.88 -11.30
N VAL A 175 -1.96 -8.76 -10.42
CA VAL A 175 -2.33 -10.18 -10.40
C VAL A 175 -3.82 -10.32 -10.11
N ASN A 176 -4.37 -9.54 -9.17
CA ASN A 176 -5.79 -9.56 -8.84
C ASN A 176 -6.66 -9.15 -10.03
N ALA A 177 -6.31 -8.05 -10.71
CA ALA A 177 -7.01 -7.62 -11.91
C ALA A 177 -6.99 -8.69 -13.02
N LEU A 178 -5.84 -9.33 -13.24
CA LEU A 178 -5.69 -10.39 -14.22
C LEU A 178 -6.48 -11.65 -13.84
N VAL A 179 -6.38 -12.10 -12.59
CA VAL A 179 -7.08 -13.29 -12.09
C VAL A 179 -8.59 -13.11 -12.14
N ILE A 180 -9.11 -11.95 -11.73
CA ILE A 180 -10.54 -11.64 -11.82
C ILE A 180 -10.98 -11.66 -13.29
N LYS A 181 -10.24 -10.99 -14.19
CA LYS A 181 -10.58 -10.93 -15.61
C LYS A 181 -10.61 -12.32 -16.25
N LEU A 182 -9.58 -13.15 -16.00
CA LEU A 182 -9.55 -14.53 -16.49
C LEU A 182 -10.68 -15.38 -15.91
N TYR A 183 -10.97 -15.23 -14.61
CA TYR A 183 -12.04 -15.96 -13.95
C TYR A 183 -13.42 -15.60 -14.53
N LEU A 184 -13.66 -14.32 -14.81
CA LEU A 184 -14.90 -13.85 -15.45
C LEU A 184 -15.01 -14.27 -16.92
N MET A 185 -13.89 -14.51 -17.62
CA MET A 185 -13.87 -15.04 -18.98
C MET A 185 -14.15 -16.55 -19.04
N LEU A 186 -14.23 -17.26 -17.91
CA LEU A 186 -14.61 -18.67 -17.90
C LEU A 186 -16.06 -18.85 -18.39
N PRO A 187 -16.34 -19.92 -19.17
CA PRO A 187 -17.64 -20.13 -19.82
C PRO A 187 -18.82 -20.32 -18.84
N ILE A 188 -18.54 -20.48 -17.54
CA ILE A 188 -19.54 -20.59 -16.47
C ILE A 188 -20.14 -19.20 -16.14
N PHE A 189 -19.41 -18.12 -16.39
CA PHE A 189 -19.82 -16.72 -16.14
C PHE A 189 -20.07 -15.93 -17.42
N ALA A 190 -19.79 -16.50 -18.60
CA ALA A 190 -19.99 -15.87 -19.90
C ALA A 190 -21.45 -15.96 -20.40
N GLY A 191 -22.42 -15.95 -19.47
CA GLY A 191 -23.87 -16.02 -19.75
C GLY A 191 -24.57 -14.71 -19.41
#